data_AF-A0A0S4MK29-F1
#
_entry.id   AF-A0A0S4MK29-F1
#
_cell.length_a   1.000
_cell.length_b   1.000
_cell.length_c   1.000
_cell.angle_alpha   90.00
_cell.angle_beta   90.00
_cell.angle_gamma   90.00
#
_symmetry.space_group_name_H-M   'P 1'
#
loop_
_entity.id
_entity.type
_entity.pdbx_description
1 polymer ?
#
loop_
_entity_poly.entity_id
_entity_poly.type
_entity_poly.pdbx_seq_one_letter_code
_entity_poly.pdbx_strand_id
1 'polypeptide(L)'
;MSMDGCRNTCLKVEVLIAANLLEDATMKMEINRNLREIFSDRHVFDRRQRSVEILRQLKLSDVQDFYRETYHNLEKQPSLMIQVSVISVDSNKPANWRAT
;
A
#
# COMPACT_ATOMS: atom_id res chain seq x y z
N MET A 1 -26.13 12.66 8.83
CA MET A 1 -24.82 11.99 8.97
C MET A 1 -25.04 10.78 9.87
N SER A 2 -24.88 9.56 9.35
CA SER A 2 -25.18 8.33 10.10
C SER A 2 -24.10 8.04 11.16
N MET A 3 -24.52 7.73 12.39
CA MET A 3 -23.63 7.35 13.49
C MET A 3 -22.86 6.03 13.25
N ASP A 4 -23.27 5.24 12.25
CA ASP A 4 -22.61 3.98 11.89
C ASP A 4 -21.25 4.19 11.21
N GLY A 5 -21.07 5.34 10.53
CA GLY A 5 -19.81 5.68 9.87
C GLY A 5 -18.67 5.92 10.85
N CYS A 6 -18.96 6.53 12.00
CA CYS A 6 -17.93 6.89 13.00
C CYS A 6 -17.40 5.66 13.75
N ARG A 7 -18.28 4.69 14.05
CA ARG A 7 -17.91 3.44 14.73
C ARG A 7 -17.01 2.55 13.86
N ASN A 8 -17.33 2.42 12.57
CA ASN A 8 -16.54 1.61 11.63
C ASN A 8 -15.15 2.19 11.33
N THR A 9 -14.97 3.51 11.33
CA THR A 9 -13.65 4.12 11.13
C THR A 9 -12.76 3.99 12.36
N CYS A 10 -13.33 4.10 13.57
CA CYS A 10 -12.61 3.90 14.82
C CYS A 10 -12.02 2.47 14.90
N LEU A 11 -12.85 1.46 14.61
CA LEU A 11 -12.43 0.06 14.55
C LEU A 11 -11.31 -0.19 13.54
N LYS A 12 -11.30 0.49 12.39
CA LYS A 12 -10.25 0.34 11.37
C LYS A 12 -8.90 0.93 11.80
N VAL A 13 -8.91 2.07 12.50
CA VAL A 13 -7.68 2.69 13.01
C VAL A 13 -7.06 1.82 14.12
N GLU A 14 -7.88 1.28 15.02
CA GLU A 14 -7.42 0.39 16.09
C GLU A 14 -6.74 -0.87 15.56
N VAL A 15 -7.28 -1.47 14.50
CA VAL A 15 -6.65 -2.63 13.83
C VAL A 15 -5.28 -2.27 13.24
N LEU A 16 -5.14 -1.08 12.63
CA LEU A 16 -3.87 -0.61 12.11
C LEU A 16 -2.85 -0.33 13.21
N ILE A 17 -3.30 0.19 14.37
CA ILE A 17 -2.45 0.36 15.55
C ILE A 17 -1.98 -0.99 16.06
N ALA A 18 -2.90 -1.95 16.22
CA ALA A 18 -2.56 -3.29 16.69
C ALA A 18 -1.54 -4.00 15.77
N ALA A 19 -1.71 -3.86 14.44
CA ALA A 19 -0.77 -4.41 13.47
C ALA A 19 0.65 -3.81 13.58
N ASN A 20 0.77 -2.53 13.95
CA ASN A 20 2.07 -1.89 14.14
C ASN A 20 2.72 -2.21 15.50
N LEU A 21 1.92 -2.56 16.52
CA LEU A 21 2.42 -2.96 17.84
C LEU A 21 2.74 -4.46 17.93
N LEU A 22 2.37 -5.25 16.92
CA LEU A 22 2.65 -6.68 16.90
C LEU A 22 4.16 -6.93 16.82
N GLU A 23 4.68 -7.70 17.78
CA GLU A 23 6.07 -8.14 17.79
C GLU A 23 6.37 -9.07 16.61
N ASP A 24 7.62 -9.05 16.16
CA ASP A 24 8.05 -9.93 15.09
C ASP A 24 8.06 -11.37 15.59
N ALA A 25 7.24 -12.23 15.00
CA ALA A 25 7.06 -13.62 15.45
C ALA A 25 8.36 -14.47 15.40
N THR A 26 9.37 -14.01 14.64
CA THR A 26 10.68 -14.65 14.55
C THR A 26 11.78 -13.61 14.40
N MET A 27 13.00 -13.94 14.85
CA MET A 27 14.20 -13.10 14.64
C MET A 27 14.47 -12.83 13.15
N LYS A 28 14.13 -13.76 12.25
CA LYS A 28 14.24 -13.55 10.80
C LYS A 28 13.35 -12.40 10.32
N MET A 29 12.14 -12.27 10.86
CA MET A 29 11.26 -11.15 10.54
C MET A 29 11.83 -9.82 11.04
N GLU A 30 12.40 -9.82 12.25
CA GLU A 30 13.06 -8.64 12.80
C GLU A 30 14.26 -8.20 11.95
N ILE A 31 15.13 -9.14 11.56
CA ILE A 31 16.25 -8.88 10.66
C ILE A 31 15.75 -8.31 9.34
N ASN A 32 14.74 -8.93 8.73
CA ASN A 32 14.17 -8.44 7.47
C ASN A 32 13.58 -7.03 7.60
N ARG A 33 12.94 -6.71 8.72
CA ARG A 33 12.44 -5.36 9.01
C ARG A 33 13.57 -4.36 9.09
N ASN A 34 14.63 -4.67 9.85
CA ASN A 34 15.78 -3.77 9.98
C ASN A 34 16.54 -3.60 8.67
N LEU A 35 16.68 -4.65 7.86
CA LEU A 35 17.29 -4.57 6.53
C LEU A 35 16.53 -3.62 5.60
N ARG A 36 15.19 -3.61 5.64
CA ARG A 36 14.39 -2.65 4.86
C ARG A 36 14.67 -1.21 5.24
N GLU A 37 14.94 -0.94 6.52
CA GLU A 37 15.31 0.41 6.98
C GLU A 37 16.74 0.77 6.62
N ILE A 38 17.68 -0.19 6.63
CA ILE A 38 19.09 0.03 6.24
C ILE A 38 19.21 0.38 4.74
N PHE A 39 18.43 -0.29 3.88
CA PHE A 39 18.47 -0.08 2.44
C PHE A 39 17.48 0.99 1.93
N SER A 40 16.74 1.62 2.83
CA SER A 40 15.85 2.75 2.51
C SER A 40 16.66 4.04 2.46
N ASP A 41 16.29 4.98 1.58
CA ASP A 41 16.88 6.33 1.54
C ASP A 41 16.74 7.09 2.88
N ARG A 42 15.78 6.68 3.71
CA ARG A 42 15.58 7.20 5.06
C ARG A 42 15.59 6.04 6.06
N HIS A 43 16.59 6.04 6.93
CA HIS A 43 16.73 5.05 8.01
C HIS A 43 15.81 5.42 9.18
N VAL A 44 14.67 4.74 9.32
CA VAL A 44 13.70 5.00 10.40
C VAL A 44 13.38 3.70 11.12
N PHE A 45 14.27 3.27 12.02
CA PHE A 45 14.13 2.01 12.74
C PHE A 45 12.95 1.97 13.72
N ASP A 46 12.49 3.14 14.15
CA ASP A 46 11.32 3.37 15.01
C ASP A 46 10.01 3.59 14.21
N ARG A 47 9.98 3.25 12.90
CA ARG A 47 8.85 3.52 12.00
C ARG A 47 7.50 3.05 12.55
N ARG A 48 7.43 1.84 13.12
CA ARG A 48 6.19 1.29 13.71
C ARG A 48 5.65 2.18 14.82
N GLN A 49 6.53 2.66 15.70
CA GLN A 49 6.14 3.54 16.81
C GLN A 49 5.64 4.90 16.30
N ARG A 50 6.36 5.50 15.34
CA ARG A 50 5.92 6.76 14.70
C ARG A 50 4.58 6.60 13.99
N SER A 51 4.35 5.47 13.32
CA SER A 51 3.07 5.16 12.68
C SER A 51 1.94 5.10 13.71
N VAL A 52 2.15 4.47 14.87
CA VAL A 52 1.14 4.45 15.95
C VAL A 52 0.83 5.85 16.47
N GLU A 53 1.83 6.69 16.66
CA GLU A 53 1.64 8.07 17.11
C GLU A 53 0.81 8.90 16.12
N ILE A 54 1.09 8.76 14.82
CA ILE A 54 0.30 9.41 13.76
C ILE A 54 -1.13 8.87 13.75
N LEU A 55 -1.30 7.53 13.77
CA LEU A 55 -2.61 6.89 13.74
C LEU A 55 -3.51 7.33 14.90
N ARG A 56 -2.94 7.54 16.10
CA ARG A 56 -3.67 8.04 17.28
C ARG A 56 -4.13 9.49 17.15
N GLN A 57 -3.46 10.29 16.32
CA GLN A 57 -3.77 11.72 16.14
C GLN A 57 -4.68 11.97 14.93
N LEU A 58 -4.83 11.00 14.02
CA LEU A 58 -5.66 11.12 12.83
C LEU A 58 -7.13 11.35 13.17
N LYS A 59 -7.70 12.37 12.54
CA LYS A 59 -9.13 12.66 12.57
C LYS A 59 -9.80 12.15 11.31
N LEU A 60 -11.12 11.97 11.38
CA LEU A 60 -11.92 11.60 10.22
C LEU A 60 -11.80 12.64 9.09
N SER A 61 -11.70 13.94 9.43
CA SER A 61 -11.48 15.02 8.46
C SER A 61 -10.22 14.80 7.63
N ASP A 62 -9.12 14.43 8.28
CA ASP A 62 -7.81 14.29 7.63
C ASP A 62 -7.86 13.18 6.56
N VAL A 63 -8.58 12.09 6.85
CA VAL A 63 -8.79 10.98 5.91
C VAL A 63 -9.70 11.39 4.75
N GLN A 64 -10.76 12.16 5.04
CA GLN A 64 -11.69 12.65 4.03
C GLN A 64 -11.00 13.63 3.06
N ASP A 65 -10.18 14.53 3.60
CA ASP A 65 -9.41 15.50 2.82
C ASP A 65 -8.38 14.79 1.94
N PHE A 66 -7.63 13.85 2.51
CA PHE A 66 -6.69 13.02 1.76
C PHE A 66 -7.36 12.28 0.60
N TYR A 67 -8.54 11.68 0.83
CA TYR A 67 -9.29 10.98 -0.21
C TYR A 67 -9.71 11.93 -1.35
N ARG A 68 -10.25 13.11 -1.00
CA ARG A 68 -10.68 14.11 -1.98
C ARG A 68 -9.51 14.61 -2.82
N GLU A 69 -8.37 14.88 -2.20
CA GLU A 69 -7.22 15.47 -2.88
C GLU A 69 -6.44 14.47 -3.74
N THR A 70 -6.41 13.19 -3.34
CA THR A 70 -5.52 12.20 -3.96
C THR A 70 -6.26 11.30 -4.95
N TYR A 71 -7.51 10.92 -4.67
CA TYR A 71 -8.24 9.92 -5.44
C TYR A 71 -9.45 10.47 -6.17
N HIS A 72 -10.14 11.45 -5.61
CA HIS A 72 -11.29 12.08 -6.28
C HIS A 72 -10.86 13.13 -7.30
N ASN A 73 -9.73 13.80 -7.05
CA ASN A 73 -9.18 14.75 -8.01
C ASN A 73 -8.38 14.01 -9.10
N LEU A 74 -9.04 13.76 -10.23
CA LEU A 74 -8.47 13.07 -11.40
C LEU A 74 -7.21 13.74 -11.95
N GLU A 75 -7.03 15.05 -11.75
CA GLU A 75 -5.81 15.77 -12.18
C GLU A 75 -4.62 15.50 -11.24
N LYS A 76 -4.89 15.14 -9.99
CA LYS A 76 -3.87 14.83 -8.98
C LYS A 76 -3.63 13.34 -8.80
N GLN A 77 -4.46 12.48 -9.40
CA GLN A 77 -4.39 11.06 -9.22
C GLN A 77 -3.16 10.49 -9.96
N PRO A 78 -2.18 9.90 -9.25
CA PRO A 78 -1.11 9.16 -9.91
C PRO A 78 -1.72 7.88 -10.51
N SER A 79 -2.03 7.90 -11.80
CA SER A 79 -2.55 6.74 -12.52
C SER A 79 -1.44 6.08 -13.32
N LEU A 80 -1.13 4.83 -12.98
CA LEU A 80 -0.34 3.93 -13.80
C LEU A 80 -1.25 2.79 -14.24
N MET A 81 -1.73 2.85 -15.48
CA MET A 81 -2.52 1.78 -16.08
C MET A 81 -1.61 0.91 -16.94
N ILE A 82 -1.36 -0.32 -16.49
CA ILE A 82 -0.61 -1.31 -17.27
C ILE A 82 -1.62 -2.16 -18.02
N GLN A 83 -1.70 -1.97 -19.33
CA GLN A 83 -2.54 -2.78 -20.21
C GLN A 83 -1.70 -3.90 -20.81
N VAL A 84 -2.09 -5.15 -20.57
CA VAL A 84 -1.45 -6.33 -21.18
C VAL A 84 -2.40 -6.91 -22.21
N SER A 85 -2.04 -6.80 -23.49
CA SER A 85 -2.77 -7.43 -24.59
C SER A 85 -2.30 -8.88 -24.78
N VAL A 86 -3.25 -9.82 -24.89
CA VAL A 86 -2.96 -11.21 -25.21
C VAL A 86 -2.62 -11.30 -26.71
N ILE A 87 -1.44 -11.85 -27.03
CA ILE A 87 -1.13 -12.26 -28.40
C ILE A 87 -1.89 -13.56 -28.66
N SER A 88 -2.99 -13.50 -29.41
CA SER A 88 -3.59 -14.71 -29.97
C SER A 88 -2.63 -15.26 -31.01
N VAL A 89 -1.92 -16.35 -30.68
CA VAL A 89 -1.15 -17.10 -31.67
C VAL A 89 -2.15 -17.76 -32.60
N ASP A 90 -2.32 -17.21 -33.80
CA ASP A 90 -3.07 -17.87 -34.87
C ASP A 90 -2.35 -19.19 -35.20
N SER A 91 -2.94 -20.30 -34.78
CA SER A 91 -2.43 -21.68 -34.99
C SER A 91 -2.35 -22.13 -36.45
N ASN A 92 -2.55 -21.22 -37.42
CA ASN A 92 -2.80 -21.56 -38.82
C ASN A 92 -1.81 -20.95 -39.83
N LYS A 93 -0.63 -20.50 -39.39
CA LYS A 93 0.46 -20.18 -40.32
C LYS A 93 1.57 -21.22 -40.20
N PRO A 94 1.89 -21.98 -41.28
CA PRO A 94 3.08 -22.82 -41.29
C PRO A 94 4.26 -21.87 -41.21
N ALA A 95 4.94 -21.91 -40.09
CA ALA A 95 6.06 -21.04 -39.88
C ALA A 95 7.24 -21.56 -40.73
N ASN A 96 7.78 -20.64 -41.52
CA ASN A 96 8.94 -20.83 -42.36
C ASN A 96 10.10 -20.06 -41.72
N TRP A 97 10.58 -20.55 -40.57
CA TRP A 97 11.80 -20.03 -39.98
C TRP A 97 12.99 -20.53 -40.81
N ARG A 98 13.60 -19.65 -41.60
CA ARG A 98 15.00 -19.83 -42.01
C ARG A 98 15.85 -19.11 -40.98
N ALA A 99 16.66 -19.87 -40.25
CA ALA A 99 17.81 -19.34 -39.54
C ALA A 99 18.90 -19.04 -40.57
N THR A 100 19.45 -17.83 -40.51
CA THR A 100 20.80 -17.51 -40.97
C THR A 100 21.44 -16.68 -39.89
#